data_AF-A0A919NUB4-F1
#
_entry.id   AF-A0A919NUB4-F1
#
_cell.length_a   1.000
_cell.length_b   1.000
_cell.length_c   1.000
_cell.angle_alpha   90.00
_cell.angle_beta   90.00
_cell.angle_gamma   90.00
#
_symmetry.space_group_name_H-M   'P 1'
#
loop_
_entity.id
_entity.type
_entity.pdbx_description
1 polymer ?
#
loop_
_entity_poly.entity_id
_entity_poly.type
_entity_poly.pdbx_seq_one_letter_code
_entity_poly.pdbx_strand_id
1 'polypeptide(L)'
;MSAIRLRRSLTTLSFLAPALIGIAVFFVYPLISAVYFSFTKFDLLSVPQWVGLDNYKRMADDPFLLQSVRNTLWMVVVFVPARIVGAIGLSMLLTQLRRGAGFFRTVFYLPALVPPVAATIAFVYLLKPGTGPVDHFLEKIGISGPLWFNSPTWAKPSLVLLGLWAIGDLMVIFLAAVLGVPESLYEAASLDGANAWHKFRSITLPSIQPVILFAAVTGVIYTLQYFDQAAVAGSIASGQATVGAGISQSFGYPEGSTFTYPLWLYTVGFRYNALGYANALAIALFVVALSVTVILMRRAKAFSGEES
;
A
#
# COMPACT_ATOMS: atom_id res chain seq x y z
N MET A 1 -32.32 2.06 35.67
CA MET A 1 -32.00 2.68 34.37
C MET A 1 -33.32 2.95 33.63
N SER A 2 -33.65 4.20 33.29
CA SER A 2 -35.02 4.55 32.86
C SER A 2 -35.41 3.96 31.50
N ALA A 3 -36.68 3.54 31.36
CA ALA A 3 -37.24 2.94 30.14
C ALA A 3 -37.04 3.79 28.86
N ILE A 4 -36.87 5.11 29.04
CA ILE A 4 -36.56 6.07 27.97
C ILE A 4 -35.15 5.86 27.40
N ARG A 5 -34.16 5.54 28.24
CA ARG A 5 -32.80 5.21 27.78
C ARG A 5 -32.78 3.90 26.99
N LEU A 6 -33.55 2.90 27.44
CA LEU A 6 -33.65 1.61 26.75
C LEU A 6 -34.29 1.75 25.36
N ARG A 7 -35.41 2.49 25.25
CA ARG A 7 -36.03 2.77 23.95
C ARG A 7 -35.09 3.52 23.01
N ARG A 8 -34.40 4.55 23.51
CA ARG A 8 -33.44 5.33 22.70
C ARG A 8 -32.27 4.46 22.21
N SER A 9 -31.69 3.61 23.06
CA SER A 9 -30.64 2.67 22.68
C SER A 9 -31.12 1.65 21.65
N LEU A 10 -32.33 1.12 21.79
CA LEU A 10 -32.91 0.19 20.81
C LEU A 10 -33.15 0.86 19.46
N THR A 11 -33.67 2.08 19.43
CA THR A 11 -33.84 2.85 18.18
C THR A 11 -32.49 3.13 17.52
N THR A 12 -31.48 3.57 18.27
CA THR A 12 -30.12 3.75 17.75
C THR A 12 -29.55 2.43 17.22
N LEU A 13 -29.75 1.33 17.92
CA LEU A 13 -29.30 0.01 17.48
C LEU A 13 -30.00 -0.43 16.19
N SER A 14 -31.30 -0.16 16.03
CA SER A 14 -32.02 -0.46 14.79
C SER A 14 -31.45 0.29 13.58
N PHE A 15 -31.04 1.55 13.75
CA PHE A 15 -30.38 2.31 12.69
C PHE A 15 -28.95 1.81 12.40
N LEU A 16 -28.23 1.30 13.40
CA LEU A 16 -26.90 0.72 13.24
C LEU A 16 -26.93 -0.74 12.76
N ALA A 17 -28.04 -1.46 12.94
CA ALA A 17 -28.14 -2.90 12.71
C ALA A 17 -27.72 -3.31 11.30
N PRO A 18 -28.14 -2.64 10.19
CA PRO A 18 -27.70 -3.03 8.85
C PRO A 18 -26.17 -2.96 8.68
N ALA A 19 -25.54 -1.92 9.22
CA ALA A 19 -24.09 -1.76 9.17
C ALA A 19 -23.37 -2.81 10.04
N LEU A 20 -23.86 -3.06 11.26
CA LEU A 20 -23.29 -4.06 12.16
C LEU A 20 -23.43 -5.48 11.62
N ILE A 21 -24.57 -5.81 11.02
CA ILE A 21 -24.79 -7.10 10.34
C ILE A 21 -23.83 -7.24 9.16
N GLY A 22 -23.68 -6.19 8.34
CA GLY A 22 -22.71 -6.18 7.25
C GLY A 22 -21.28 -6.42 7.74
N ILE A 23 -20.85 -5.74 8.80
CA ILE A 23 -19.53 -5.94 9.41
C ILE A 23 -19.38 -7.37 9.93
N ALA A 24 -20.39 -7.90 10.63
CA ALA A 24 -20.35 -9.24 11.17
C ALA A 24 -20.22 -10.31 10.08
N VAL A 25 -21.02 -10.20 9.01
CA VAL A 25 -21.08 -11.19 7.93
C VAL A 25 -19.89 -11.09 6.97
N PHE A 26 -19.45 -9.88 6.61
CA PHE A 26 -18.43 -9.70 5.57
C PHE A 26 -17.02 -9.47 6.10
N PHE A 27 -16.83 -9.20 7.40
CA PHE A 27 -15.50 -9.01 7.99
C PHE A 27 -15.24 -9.98 9.14
N VAL A 28 -16.11 -10.00 10.15
CA VAL A 28 -15.87 -10.81 11.37
C VAL A 28 -15.95 -12.30 11.05
N TYR A 29 -16.97 -12.74 10.32
CA TYR A 29 -17.12 -14.14 9.93
C TYR A 29 -15.93 -14.65 9.09
N PRO A 30 -15.52 -14.00 7.97
CA PRO A 30 -14.36 -14.43 7.20
C PRO A 30 -13.05 -14.42 8.00
N LEU A 31 -12.87 -13.46 8.91
CA LEU A 31 -11.70 -13.42 9.79
C LEU A 31 -11.66 -14.65 10.72
N ILE A 32 -12.77 -14.95 11.39
CA ILE A 32 -12.86 -16.12 12.28
C ILE A 32 -12.68 -17.41 11.47
N SER A 33 -13.29 -17.52 10.29
CA SER A 33 -13.11 -18.65 9.39
C SER A 33 -11.66 -18.79 8.93
N ALA A 34 -10.97 -17.71 8.60
CA ALA A 34 -9.55 -17.74 8.24
C ALA A 34 -8.68 -18.24 9.40
N VAL A 35 -8.95 -17.76 10.62
CA VAL A 35 -8.29 -18.28 11.83
C VAL A 35 -8.57 -19.77 11.97
N TYR A 36 -9.82 -20.23 11.89
CA TYR A 36 -10.15 -21.65 11.98
C TYR A 36 -9.43 -22.49 10.92
N PHE A 37 -9.54 -22.10 9.65
CA PHE A 37 -8.94 -22.85 8.55
C PHE A 37 -7.41 -22.86 8.60
N SER A 38 -6.77 -21.86 9.21
CA SER A 38 -5.31 -21.85 9.39
C SER A 38 -4.79 -23.02 10.24
N PHE A 39 -5.63 -23.62 11.09
CA PHE A 39 -5.29 -24.83 11.88
C PHE A 39 -5.75 -26.14 11.21
N THR A 40 -6.21 -26.06 9.97
CA THR A 40 -6.73 -27.22 9.22
C THR A 40 -5.94 -27.46 7.94
N LYS A 41 -5.90 -28.71 7.49
CA LYS A 41 -5.61 -29.06 6.11
C LYS A 41 -6.92 -28.92 5.33
N PHE A 42 -7.01 -27.85 4.55
CA PHE A 42 -8.19 -27.51 3.79
C PHE A 42 -7.80 -27.17 2.35
N ASP A 43 -8.49 -27.82 1.40
CA ASP A 43 -8.26 -27.74 -0.05
C ASP A 43 -9.51 -27.41 -0.85
N LEU A 44 -10.56 -26.90 -0.19
CA LEU A 44 -11.88 -26.58 -0.74
C LEU A 44 -12.74 -27.78 -1.17
N LEU A 45 -12.11 -28.91 -1.52
CA LEU A 45 -12.77 -30.09 -2.07
C LEU A 45 -13.09 -31.14 -0.99
N SER A 46 -12.22 -31.26 0.01
CA SER A 46 -12.35 -32.21 1.10
C SER A 46 -12.84 -31.56 2.38
N VAL A 47 -13.40 -32.37 3.29
CA VAL A 47 -13.76 -31.92 4.64
C VAL A 47 -12.50 -31.46 5.36
N PRO A 48 -12.47 -30.24 5.95
CA PRO A 48 -11.30 -29.73 6.65
C PRO A 48 -10.81 -30.68 7.75
N GLN A 49 -9.54 -31.06 7.71
CA GLN A 49 -8.93 -31.91 8.74
C GLN A 49 -8.12 -31.06 9.72
N TRP A 50 -8.36 -31.20 11.01
CA TRP A 50 -7.59 -30.48 12.02
C TRP A 50 -6.14 -30.97 12.06
N VAL A 51 -5.18 -30.05 11.87
CA VAL A 51 -3.73 -30.35 11.88
C VAL A 51 -2.97 -29.51 12.91
N GLY A 52 -3.69 -28.78 13.77
CA GLY A 52 -3.09 -27.92 14.78
C GLY A 52 -2.14 -26.88 14.17
N LEU A 53 -0.90 -26.84 14.64
CA LEU A 53 0.09 -25.83 14.23
C LEU A 53 0.94 -26.22 13.01
N ASP A 54 0.64 -27.31 12.32
CA ASP A 54 1.52 -27.82 11.27
C ASP A 54 1.65 -26.86 10.07
N ASN A 55 0.61 -26.10 9.74
CA ASN A 55 0.70 -25.03 8.73
C ASN A 55 1.71 -23.95 9.14
N TYR A 56 1.77 -23.58 10.42
CA TYR A 56 2.72 -22.58 10.93
C TYR A 56 4.15 -23.12 11.01
N LYS A 57 4.33 -24.41 11.32
CA LYS A 57 5.65 -25.05 11.22
C LYS A 57 6.15 -25.07 9.78
N ARG A 58 5.27 -25.40 8.83
CA ARG A 58 5.57 -25.36 7.39
C ARG A 58 6.01 -23.97 6.92
N MET A 59 5.47 -22.89 7.50
CA MET A 59 5.93 -21.53 7.19
C MET A 59 7.41 -21.32 7.50
N ALA A 60 7.93 -21.91 8.58
CA ALA A 60 9.31 -21.72 9.00
C ALA A 60 10.32 -22.30 7.99
N ASP A 61 9.95 -23.38 7.31
CA ASP A 61 10.81 -24.10 6.36
C ASP A 61 10.50 -23.74 4.90
N ASP A 62 9.62 -22.77 4.63
CA ASP A 62 9.17 -22.42 3.27
C ASP A 62 10.19 -21.49 2.56
N PRO A 63 10.91 -21.99 1.54
CA PRO A 63 11.93 -21.19 0.85
C PRO A 63 11.34 -20.01 0.07
N PHE A 64 10.08 -20.11 -0.38
CA PHE A 64 9.40 -19.05 -1.13
C PHE A 64 8.89 -17.95 -0.19
N LEU A 65 8.61 -18.29 1.07
CA LEU A 65 8.16 -17.33 2.07
C LEU A 65 9.22 -16.26 2.32
N LEU A 66 10.47 -16.66 2.56
CA LEU A 66 11.55 -15.71 2.86
C LEU A 66 11.78 -14.72 1.71
N GLN A 67 11.77 -15.21 0.46
CA GLN A 67 11.89 -14.35 -0.72
C GLN A 67 10.72 -13.35 -0.81
N SER A 68 9.49 -13.82 -0.61
CA SER A 68 8.30 -12.97 -0.68
C SER A 68 8.25 -11.91 0.42
N VAL A 69 8.66 -12.26 1.65
CA VAL A 69 8.81 -11.34 2.77
C VAL A 69 9.87 -10.28 2.45
N ARG A 70 11.05 -10.68 1.97
CA ARG A 70 12.14 -9.75 1.64
C ARG A 70 11.71 -8.74 0.58
N ASN A 71 11.03 -9.17 -0.48
CA ASN A 71 10.54 -8.28 -1.51
C ASN A 71 9.48 -7.31 -0.99
N THR A 72 8.55 -7.80 -0.16
CA THR A 72 7.49 -6.97 0.43
C THR A 72 8.07 -5.94 1.39
N LEU A 73 9.02 -6.33 2.25
CA LEU A 73 9.70 -5.41 3.16
C LEU A 73 10.55 -4.38 2.40
N TRP A 74 11.25 -4.79 1.34
CA TRP A 74 11.96 -3.85 0.47
C TRP A 74 10.99 -2.81 -0.11
N MET A 75 9.83 -3.26 -0.59
CA MET A 75 8.77 -2.38 -1.08
C MET A 75 8.31 -1.44 0.03
N VAL A 76 8.01 -1.92 1.23
CA VAL A 76 7.59 -1.06 2.37
C VAL A 76 8.65 0.03 2.67
N VAL A 77 9.92 -0.35 2.78
CA VAL A 77 11.01 0.55 3.18
C VAL A 77 11.32 1.60 2.11
N VAL A 78 11.17 1.27 0.82
CA VAL A 78 11.49 2.20 -0.27
C VAL A 78 10.27 2.99 -0.71
N PHE A 79 9.14 2.30 -0.94
CA PHE A 79 7.95 2.89 -1.54
C PHE A 79 7.23 3.84 -0.60
N VAL A 80 7.06 3.48 0.68
CA VAL A 80 6.30 4.31 1.63
C VAL A 80 7.00 5.65 1.86
N PRO A 81 8.32 5.71 2.18
CA PRO A 81 9.00 7.00 2.31
C PRO A 81 9.03 7.78 1.01
N ALA A 82 9.25 7.12 -0.13
CA ALA A 82 9.24 7.80 -1.43
C ALA A 82 7.89 8.47 -1.71
N ARG A 83 6.76 7.80 -1.42
CA ARG A 83 5.42 8.40 -1.55
C ARG A 83 5.21 9.57 -0.58
N ILE A 84 5.63 9.45 0.67
CA ILE A 84 5.47 10.54 1.64
C ILE A 84 6.29 11.76 1.22
N VAL A 85 7.57 11.57 0.91
CA VAL A 85 8.47 12.65 0.49
C VAL A 85 7.99 13.28 -0.81
N GLY A 86 7.61 12.46 -1.80
CA GLY A 86 7.08 12.94 -3.07
C GLY A 86 5.79 13.74 -2.91
N ALA A 87 4.87 13.27 -2.05
CA ALA A 87 3.60 13.95 -1.82
C ALA A 87 3.77 15.27 -1.05
N ILE A 88 4.65 15.31 -0.03
CA ILE A 88 5.01 16.54 0.67
C ILE A 88 5.66 17.53 -0.31
N GLY A 89 6.66 17.09 -1.08
CA GLY A 89 7.36 17.94 -2.05
C GLY A 89 6.39 18.54 -3.07
N LEU A 90 5.51 17.72 -3.64
CA LEU A 90 4.51 18.18 -4.60
C LEU A 90 3.48 19.11 -3.96
N SER A 91 3.03 18.83 -2.73
CA SER A 91 2.12 19.71 -2.01
C SER A 91 2.73 21.08 -1.75
N MET A 92 4.01 21.15 -1.36
CA MET A 92 4.72 22.41 -1.15
C MET A 92 4.86 23.20 -2.44
N LEU A 93 5.22 22.55 -3.55
CA LEU A 93 5.26 23.22 -4.86
C LEU A 93 3.89 23.82 -5.21
N LEU A 94 2.81 23.08 -5.03
CA LEU A 94 1.46 23.54 -5.34
C LEU A 94 0.93 24.62 -4.40
N THR A 95 1.41 24.69 -3.15
CA THR A 95 1.06 25.82 -2.25
C THR A 95 1.66 27.14 -2.72
N GLN A 96 2.77 27.13 -3.46
CA GLN A 96 3.42 28.34 -3.96
C GLN A 96 2.81 28.86 -5.27
N LEU A 97 2.01 28.04 -5.97
CA LEU A 97 1.40 28.40 -7.23
C LEU A 97 0.27 29.42 -7.03
N ARG A 98 0.51 30.69 -7.40
CA ARG A 98 -0.49 31.77 -7.35
C ARG A 98 -1.54 31.71 -8.46
N ARG A 99 -1.21 31.12 -9.61
CA ARG A 99 -2.10 30.98 -10.79
C ARG A 99 -1.99 29.57 -11.34
N GLY A 100 -3.12 29.02 -11.80
CA GLY A 100 -3.16 27.67 -12.38
C GLY A 100 -3.10 26.51 -11.38
N ALA A 101 -3.14 26.77 -10.06
CA ALA A 101 -3.06 25.73 -9.04
C ALA A 101 -4.13 24.63 -9.22
N GLY A 102 -5.36 25.00 -9.61
CA GLY A 102 -6.44 24.05 -9.89
C GLY A 102 -6.09 23.09 -11.03
N PHE A 103 -5.49 23.59 -12.12
CA PHE A 103 -5.07 22.77 -13.25
C PHE A 103 -4.01 21.74 -12.83
N PHE A 104 -2.95 22.18 -12.16
CA PHE A 104 -1.89 21.27 -11.71
C PHE A 104 -2.38 20.26 -10.67
N ARG A 105 -3.25 20.66 -9.73
CA ARG A 105 -3.91 19.74 -8.79
C ARG A 105 -4.65 18.63 -9.54
N THR A 106 -5.42 18.98 -10.57
CA THR A 106 -6.12 18.00 -11.41
C THR A 106 -5.12 17.08 -12.13
N VAL A 107 -4.11 17.64 -12.80
CA VAL A 107 -3.11 16.84 -13.55
C VAL A 107 -2.40 15.83 -12.66
N PHE A 108 -1.99 16.22 -11.45
CA PHE A 108 -1.31 15.32 -10.53
C PHE A 108 -2.26 14.35 -9.81
N TYR A 109 -3.54 14.69 -9.68
CA TYR A 109 -4.55 13.81 -9.08
C TYR A 109 -5.10 12.76 -10.07
N LEU A 110 -5.21 13.10 -11.36
CA LEU A 110 -5.77 12.23 -12.40
C LEU A 110 -5.16 10.80 -12.42
N PRO A 111 -3.84 10.61 -12.33
CA PRO A 111 -3.25 9.26 -12.26
C PRO A 111 -3.79 8.38 -11.14
N ALA A 112 -4.12 8.95 -9.98
CA ALA A 112 -4.64 8.20 -8.83
C ALA A 112 -6.06 7.63 -9.07
N LEU A 113 -6.76 8.13 -10.09
CA LEU A 113 -8.08 7.63 -10.49
C LEU A 113 -8.01 6.46 -11.48
N VAL A 114 -6.82 6.18 -12.05
CA VAL A 114 -6.66 5.10 -13.03
C VAL A 114 -6.68 3.75 -12.30
N PRO A 115 -7.47 2.76 -12.76
CA PRO A 115 -7.48 1.43 -12.16
C PRO A 115 -6.08 0.80 -12.10
N PRO A 116 -5.65 0.22 -10.96
CA PRO A 116 -4.28 -0.29 -10.78
C PRO A 116 -3.81 -1.24 -11.87
N VAL A 117 -4.66 -2.15 -12.32
CA VAL A 117 -4.37 -3.11 -13.40
C VAL A 117 -4.09 -2.39 -14.72
N ALA A 118 -4.97 -1.46 -15.11
CA ALA A 118 -4.83 -0.69 -16.34
C ALA A 118 -3.59 0.21 -16.32
N ALA A 119 -3.35 0.88 -15.19
CA ALA A 119 -2.15 1.69 -14.97
C ALA A 119 -0.88 0.84 -15.11
N THR A 120 -0.86 -0.35 -14.50
CA THR A 120 0.28 -1.27 -14.56
C THR A 120 0.56 -1.72 -15.99
N ILE A 121 -0.46 -2.14 -16.73
CA ILE A 121 -0.32 -2.56 -18.14
C ILE A 121 0.28 -1.43 -18.97
N ALA A 122 -0.27 -0.22 -18.86
CA ALA A 122 0.23 0.95 -19.58
C ALA A 122 1.71 1.23 -19.23
N PHE A 123 2.07 1.16 -17.95
CA PHE A 123 3.44 1.40 -17.49
C PHE A 123 4.43 0.35 -18.00
N VAL A 124 4.05 -0.94 -18.04
CA VAL A 124 4.91 -1.99 -18.60
C VAL A 124 5.17 -1.77 -20.09
N TYR A 125 4.16 -1.32 -20.85
CA TYR A 125 4.36 -0.96 -22.26
C TYR A 125 5.21 0.31 -22.44
N LEU A 126 5.01 1.32 -21.59
CA LEU A 126 5.80 2.56 -21.62
C LEU A 126 7.28 2.29 -21.35
N LEU A 127 7.56 1.40 -20.40
CA LEU A 127 8.89 0.99 -19.95
C LEU A 127 9.38 -0.28 -20.65
N LYS A 128 8.85 -0.64 -21.83
CA LYS A 128 9.32 -1.81 -22.55
C LYS A 128 10.73 -1.57 -23.12
N PRO A 129 11.73 -2.41 -22.82
CA PRO A 129 13.09 -2.21 -23.35
C PRO A 129 13.14 -2.22 -24.88
N GLY A 130 13.93 -1.32 -25.46
CA GLY A 130 14.20 -1.13 -26.89
C GLY A 130 13.02 -0.70 -27.78
N THR A 131 11.79 -0.70 -27.24
CA THR A 131 10.57 -0.42 -28.04
C THR A 131 9.58 0.50 -27.33
N GLY A 132 9.73 0.70 -26.02
CA GLY A 132 8.89 1.58 -25.23
C GLY A 132 9.23 3.05 -25.46
N PRO A 133 8.25 3.97 -25.42
CA PRO A 133 8.49 5.41 -25.56
C PRO A 133 9.52 5.98 -24.59
N VAL A 134 9.58 5.48 -23.35
CA VAL A 134 10.53 5.96 -22.34
C VAL A 134 11.96 5.57 -22.74
N ASP A 135 12.16 4.33 -23.16
CA ASP A 135 13.48 3.84 -23.57
C ASP A 135 13.99 4.59 -24.82
N HIS A 136 13.11 4.80 -25.80
CA HIS A 136 13.43 5.58 -26.99
C HIS A 136 13.82 7.04 -26.68
N PHE A 137 13.22 7.63 -25.64
CA PHE A 137 13.61 8.96 -25.18
C PHE A 137 14.97 8.95 -24.46
N LEU A 138 15.23 7.96 -23.60
CA LEU A 138 16.51 7.81 -22.92
C LEU A 138 17.67 7.60 -23.90
N GLU A 139 17.47 6.80 -24.94
CA GLU A 139 18.46 6.57 -26.00
C GLU A 139 18.83 7.89 -26.72
N LYS A 140 17.86 8.77 -26.99
CA LYS A 140 18.11 10.08 -27.63
C LYS A 140 19.01 10.99 -26.81
N ILE A 141 19.00 10.86 -25.49
CA ILE A 141 19.86 11.61 -24.58
C ILE A 141 21.11 10.82 -24.17
N GLY A 142 21.42 9.71 -24.85
CA GLY A 142 22.63 8.91 -24.65
C GLY A 142 22.60 7.98 -23.44
N ILE A 143 21.43 7.73 -22.86
CA ILE A 143 21.26 6.81 -21.72
C ILE A 143 20.74 5.48 -22.26
N SER A 144 21.52 4.41 -22.10
CA SER A 144 21.00 3.05 -22.25
C SER A 144 20.01 2.79 -21.12
N GLY A 145 18.72 2.74 -21.44
CA GLY A 145 17.70 2.52 -20.44
C GLY A 145 17.85 1.17 -19.74
N PRO A 146 17.43 1.07 -18.46
CA PRO A 146 17.47 -0.20 -17.77
C PRO A 146 16.52 -1.19 -18.43
N LEU A 147 16.67 -2.49 -18.20
CA LEU A 147 15.69 -3.47 -18.68
C LEU A 147 14.34 -3.40 -17.93
N TRP A 148 14.12 -2.40 -17.07
CA TRP A 148 12.87 -2.13 -16.35
C TRP A 148 12.28 -3.39 -15.69
N PHE A 149 11.07 -3.79 -16.09
CA PHE A 149 10.39 -4.99 -15.62
C PHE A 149 11.00 -6.31 -16.13
N ASN A 150 11.99 -6.26 -17.03
CA ASN A 150 12.74 -7.41 -17.50
C ASN A 150 14.12 -7.56 -16.79
N SER A 151 14.40 -6.74 -15.76
CA SER A 151 15.58 -6.91 -14.90
C SER A 151 15.21 -7.16 -13.42
N PRO A 152 15.83 -8.15 -12.74
CA PRO A 152 15.61 -8.39 -11.31
C PRO A 152 15.95 -7.20 -10.41
N THR A 153 16.87 -6.33 -10.85
CA THR A 153 17.27 -5.14 -10.10
C THR A 153 16.31 -3.98 -10.30
N TRP A 154 15.73 -3.84 -11.49
CA TRP A 154 14.89 -2.70 -11.87
C TRP A 154 13.38 -2.95 -11.80
N ALA A 155 12.92 -4.20 -11.71
CA ALA A 155 11.49 -4.49 -11.68
C ALA A 155 10.78 -3.86 -10.47
N LYS A 156 11.35 -3.95 -9.26
CA LYS A 156 10.79 -3.31 -8.06
C LYS A 156 10.88 -1.77 -8.10
N PRO A 157 12.02 -1.16 -8.47
CA PRO A 157 12.06 0.28 -8.75
C PRO A 157 11.01 0.75 -9.77
N SER A 158 10.74 -0.04 -10.80
CA SER A 158 9.71 0.28 -11.80
C SER A 158 8.30 0.29 -11.19
N LEU A 159 8.00 -0.62 -10.25
CA LEU A 159 6.76 -0.57 -9.46
C LEU A 159 6.68 0.66 -8.55
N VAL A 160 7.81 1.08 -7.96
CA VAL A 160 7.88 2.31 -7.16
C VAL A 160 7.59 3.52 -8.04
N LEU A 161 8.17 3.62 -9.24
CA LEU A 161 7.91 4.70 -10.18
C LEU A 161 6.44 4.78 -10.59
N LEU A 162 5.81 3.63 -10.88
CA LEU A 162 4.38 3.55 -11.15
C LEU A 162 3.55 4.15 -9.99
N GLY A 163 3.86 3.76 -8.76
CA GLY A 163 3.11 4.26 -7.60
C GLY A 163 3.41 5.72 -7.25
N LEU A 164 4.60 6.24 -7.59
CA LEU A 164 4.91 7.68 -7.52
C LEU A 164 4.18 8.48 -8.61
N TRP A 165 3.92 7.89 -9.77
CA TRP A 165 3.08 8.51 -10.78
C TRP A 165 1.62 8.65 -10.29
N ALA A 166 1.13 7.68 -9.52
CA ALA A 166 -0.21 7.69 -8.91
C ALA A 166 -0.28 8.36 -7.52
N ILE A 167 0.65 9.24 -7.17
CA ILE A 167 0.81 9.85 -5.82
C ILE A 167 -0.23 10.93 -5.48
N GLY A 168 -1.09 11.29 -6.42
CA GLY A 168 -2.00 12.43 -6.31
C GLY A 168 -2.98 12.37 -5.14
N ASP A 169 -3.42 11.16 -4.77
CA ASP A 169 -4.26 10.90 -3.60
C ASP A 169 -3.62 11.44 -2.31
N LEU A 170 -2.37 11.06 -2.08
CA LEU A 170 -1.61 11.42 -0.89
C LEU A 170 -1.18 12.90 -0.94
N MET A 171 -0.87 13.40 -2.13
CA MET A 171 -0.57 14.81 -2.35
C MET A 171 -1.73 15.71 -1.92
N VAL A 172 -2.99 15.36 -2.23
CA VAL A 172 -4.15 16.21 -1.85
C VAL A 172 -4.29 16.28 -0.34
N ILE A 173 -4.08 15.16 0.35
CA ILE A 173 -4.11 15.08 1.80
C ILE A 173 -3.02 15.99 2.41
N PHE A 174 -1.78 15.90 1.94
CA PHE A 174 -0.70 16.77 2.42
C PHE A 174 -0.92 18.23 2.06
N LEU A 175 -1.45 18.53 0.89
CA LEU A 175 -1.77 19.89 0.47
C LEU A 175 -2.80 20.53 1.41
N ALA A 176 -3.86 19.81 1.78
CA ALA A 176 -4.83 20.27 2.77
C ALA A 176 -4.17 20.49 4.14
N ALA A 177 -3.27 19.59 4.56
CA ALA A 177 -2.56 19.71 5.82
C ALA A 177 -1.63 20.94 5.87
N VAL A 178 -0.86 21.18 4.81
CA VAL A 178 0.04 22.34 4.72
C VAL A 178 -0.75 23.65 4.66
N LEU A 179 -1.86 23.69 3.91
CA LEU A 179 -2.75 24.86 3.85
C LEU A 179 -3.46 25.14 5.18
N GLY A 180 -3.60 24.14 6.06
CA GLY A 180 -4.17 24.31 7.40
C GLY A 180 -3.21 24.92 8.42
N VAL A 181 -1.92 25.10 8.09
CA VAL A 181 -0.94 25.71 9.00
C VAL A 181 -1.16 27.23 9.05
N PRO A 182 -1.35 27.84 10.24
CA PRO A 182 -1.62 29.27 10.35
C PRO A 182 -0.52 30.14 9.70
N GLU A 183 -0.93 31.09 8.85
CA GLU A 183 0.00 31.99 8.16
C GLU A 183 0.84 32.84 9.13
N SER A 184 0.27 33.19 10.28
CA SER A 184 0.94 33.97 11.34
C SER A 184 2.23 33.33 11.85
N LEU A 185 2.35 31.99 11.85
CA LEU A 185 3.58 31.30 12.23
C LEU A 185 4.69 31.55 11.21
N TYR A 186 4.34 31.55 9.91
CA TYR A 186 5.30 31.82 8.84
C TYR A 186 5.70 33.31 8.81
N GLU A 187 4.77 34.22 9.10
CA GLU A 187 5.05 35.65 9.20
C GLU A 187 5.98 35.97 10.37
N ALA A 188 5.68 35.46 11.57
CA ALA A 188 6.54 35.61 12.75
C ALA A 188 7.96 35.11 12.48
N ALA A 189 8.09 33.91 11.91
CA ALA A 189 9.41 33.38 11.55
C ALA A 189 10.11 34.20 10.45
N SER A 190 9.36 34.87 9.56
CA SER A 190 9.95 35.79 8.57
C SER A 190 10.54 37.03 9.24
N LEU A 191 9.86 37.56 10.27
CA LEU A 191 10.34 38.69 11.06
C LEU A 191 11.62 38.32 11.83
N ASP A 192 11.72 37.08 12.29
CA ASP A 192 12.92 36.52 12.93
C ASP A 192 14.04 36.13 11.94
N GLY A 193 13.89 36.42 10.64
CA GLY A 193 14.89 36.14 9.61
C GLY A 193 15.00 34.67 9.18
N ALA A 194 14.02 33.83 9.51
CA ALA A 194 14.03 32.42 9.14
C ALA A 194 13.89 32.22 7.62
N ASN A 195 14.82 31.48 7.03
CA ASN A 195 14.75 31.10 5.62
C ASN A 195 13.71 29.97 5.37
N ALA A 196 13.46 29.63 4.10
CA ALA A 196 12.46 28.63 3.72
C ALA A 196 12.71 27.24 4.33
N TRP A 197 13.97 26.83 4.48
CA TRP A 197 14.32 25.55 5.10
C TRP A 197 14.01 25.52 6.59
N HIS A 198 14.32 26.61 7.31
CA HIS A 198 13.96 26.74 8.73
C HIS A 198 12.45 26.72 8.93
N LYS A 199 11.68 27.44 8.09
CA LYS A 199 10.21 27.41 8.13
C LYS A 199 9.66 26.01 7.86
N PHE A 200 10.19 25.30 6.86
CA PHE A 200 9.78 23.93 6.57
C PHE A 200 10.06 22.99 7.75
N ARG A 201 11.29 22.97 8.26
CA ARG A 201 11.71 22.03 9.31
C ARG A 201 11.06 22.33 10.67
N SER A 202 10.90 23.60 11.02
CA SER A 202 10.47 24.01 12.37
C SER A 202 8.98 24.35 12.47
N ILE A 203 8.29 24.62 11.36
CA ILE A 203 6.86 25.00 11.35
C ILE A 203 6.05 23.97 10.57
N THR A 204 6.34 23.80 9.28
CA THR A 204 5.53 22.94 8.40
C THR A 204 5.58 21.48 8.85
N LEU A 205 6.80 20.92 8.97
CA LEU A 205 7.01 19.50 9.24
C LEU A 205 6.41 19.06 10.59
N PRO A 206 6.58 19.81 11.71
CA PRO A 206 5.92 19.49 12.97
C PRO A 206 4.40 19.62 12.89
N SER A 207 3.89 20.67 12.20
CA SER A 207 2.45 20.90 12.10
C SER A 207 1.72 19.80 11.33
N ILE A 208 2.35 19.22 10.28
CA ILE A 208 1.76 18.14 9.49
C ILE A 208 2.15 16.74 9.98
N GLN A 209 2.89 16.62 11.09
CA GLN A 209 3.34 15.33 11.63
C GLN A 209 2.20 14.31 11.83
N PRO A 210 1.01 14.67 12.33
CA PRO A 210 -0.11 13.71 12.43
C PRO A 210 -0.49 13.11 11.08
N VAL A 211 -0.43 13.91 10.02
CA VAL A 211 -0.72 13.49 8.65
C VAL A 211 0.39 12.62 8.07
N ILE A 212 1.65 12.91 8.38
CA ILE A 212 2.80 12.04 8.03
C ILE A 212 2.65 10.67 8.68
N LEU A 213 2.27 10.61 9.96
CA LEU A 213 2.07 9.37 10.68
C LEU A 213 0.90 8.56 10.12
N PHE A 214 -0.22 9.23 9.82
CA PHE A 214 -1.34 8.61 9.11
C PHE A 214 -0.91 8.02 7.76
N ALA A 215 -0.19 8.81 6.95
CA ALA A 215 0.32 8.39 5.65
C ALA A 215 1.30 7.20 5.74
N ALA A 216 2.16 7.18 6.76
CA ALA A 216 3.09 6.09 7.01
C ALA A 216 2.34 4.81 7.38
N VAL A 217 1.38 4.88 8.30
CA VAL A 217 0.59 3.72 8.73
C VAL A 217 -0.21 3.14 7.56
N THR A 218 -0.98 3.98 6.86
CA THR A 218 -1.80 3.52 5.74
C THR A 218 -0.94 3.06 4.56
N GLY A 219 0.17 3.74 4.29
CA GLY A 219 1.14 3.36 3.26
C GLY A 219 1.77 2.00 3.54
N VAL A 220 2.14 1.70 4.78
CA VAL A 220 2.67 0.37 5.16
C VAL A 220 1.60 -0.70 4.98
N ILE A 221 0.38 -0.49 5.49
CA ILE A 221 -0.73 -1.45 5.36
C ILE A 221 -1.03 -1.73 3.88
N TYR A 222 -1.06 -0.70 3.05
CA TYR A 222 -1.25 -0.83 1.61
C TYR A 222 -0.12 -1.65 0.95
N THR A 223 1.13 -1.36 1.30
CA THR A 223 2.29 -1.99 0.68
C THR A 223 2.49 -3.45 1.13
N LEU A 224 2.10 -3.79 2.36
CA LEU A 224 2.03 -5.19 2.83
C LEU A 224 1.02 -6.02 2.02
N GLN A 225 0.02 -5.38 1.42
CA GLN A 225 -1.02 -6.00 0.58
C GLN A 225 -0.77 -5.79 -0.93
N TYR A 226 0.46 -5.43 -1.33
CA TYR A 226 0.78 -5.09 -2.72
C TYR A 226 0.76 -6.31 -3.65
N PHE A 227 -0.41 -6.57 -4.24
CA PHE A 227 -0.69 -7.73 -5.09
C PHE A 227 -0.84 -7.34 -6.56
N ASP A 228 -1.82 -6.49 -6.89
CA ASP A 228 -2.29 -6.27 -8.27
C ASP A 228 -1.16 -5.88 -9.22
N GLN A 229 -0.42 -4.83 -8.87
CA GLN A 229 0.62 -4.27 -9.74
C GLN A 229 1.79 -5.26 -9.89
N ALA A 230 2.15 -5.97 -8.82
CA ALA A 230 3.21 -6.97 -8.87
C ALA A 230 2.83 -8.17 -9.74
N ALA A 231 1.60 -8.69 -9.57
CA ALA A 231 1.07 -9.79 -10.36
C ALA A 231 0.96 -9.42 -11.85
N VAL A 232 0.35 -8.27 -12.15
CA VAL A 232 0.11 -7.81 -13.52
C VAL A 232 1.43 -7.46 -14.21
N ALA A 233 2.34 -6.73 -13.54
CA ALA A 233 3.61 -6.37 -14.15
C ALA A 233 4.45 -7.60 -14.49
N GLY A 234 4.53 -8.57 -13.56
CA GLY A 234 5.24 -9.83 -13.80
C GLY A 234 4.63 -10.63 -14.96
N SER A 235 3.30 -10.76 -15.01
CA SER A 235 2.60 -11.43 -16.12
C SER A 235 2.95 -10.82 -17.47
N ILE A 236 2.73 -9.51 -17.62
CA ILE A 236 2.90 -8.83 -18.91
C ILE A 236 4.37 -8.80 -19.34
N ALA A 237 5.28 -8.48 -18.43
CA ALA A 237 6.71 -8.37 -18.74
C ALA A 237 7.34 -9.73 -19.08
N SER A 238 6.80 -10.83 -18.54
CA SER A 238 7.22 -12.20 -18.90
C SER A 238 6.72 -12.67 -20.27
N GLY A 239 5.92 -11.85 -20.97
CA GLY A 239 5.29 -12.22 -22.25
C GLY A 239 4.01 -13.05 -22.10
N GLN A 240 3.53 -13.26 -20.88
CA GLN A 240 2.28 -13.96 -20.61
C GLN A 240 1.13 -12.95 -20.58
N ALA A 241 0.43 -12.82 -21.71
CA ALA A 241 -0.60 -11.80 -21.92
C ALA A 241 -1.96 -12.09 -21.23
N THR A 242 -2.08 -13.14 -20.41
CA THR A 242 -3.36 -13.51 -19.80
C THR A 242 -3.53 -12.88 -18.42
N VAL A 243 -4.26 -11.77 -18.37
CA VAL A 243 -4.86 -11.23 -17.14
C VAL A 243 -6.08 -12.09 -16.82
N GLY A 244 -5.87 -13.29 -16.32
CA GLY A 244 -6.95 -14.24 -16.00
C GLY A 244 -6.48 -15.37 -15.10
N ALA A 245 -7.41 -16.09 -14.49
CA ALA A 245 -7.19 -17.23 -13.59
C ALA A 245 -6.59 -18.48 -14.27
N GLY A 246 -5.70 -18.29 -15.26
CA GLY A 246 -4.94 -19.33 -15.91
C GLY A 246 -3.72 -19.72 -15.07
N ILE A 247 -3.48 -21.02 -14.99
CA ILE A 247 -2.48 -21.71 -14.14
C ILE A 247 -1.04 -21.50 -14.66
N SER A 248 -0.85 -20.68 -15.70
CA SER A 248 0.40 -20.48 -16.44
C SER A 248 1.01 -19.10 -16.19
N GLN A 249 1.01 -18.65 -14.94
CA GLN A 249 1.59 -17.37 -14.52
C GLN A 249 3.00 -17.56 -13.94
N SER A 250 3.99 -16.86 -14.50
CA SER A 250 5.34 -16.68 -13.94
C SER A 250 5.28 -15.59 -12.88
N PHE A 251 4.71 -15.93 -11.72
CA PHE A 251 4.63 -14.99 -10.61
C PHE A 251 6.03 -14.61 -10.13
N GLY A 252 6.23 -13.31 -9.92
CA GLY A 252 7.51 -12.79 -9.47
C GLY A 252 8.54 -12.52 -10.57
N TYR A 253 8.18 -12.63 -11.85
CA TYR A 253 9.09 -12.29 -12.94
C TYR A 253 9.65 -10.85 -12.78
N PRO A 254 10.95 -10.65 -13.07
CA PRO A 254 11.98 -11.62 -13.42
C PRO A 254 12.65 -12.20 -12.16
N GLU A 255 13.01 -13.49 -12.20
CA GLU A 255 13.76 -14.20 -11.15
C GLU A 255 13.18 -14.07 -9.72
N GLY A 256 11.86 -13.95 -9.61
CA GLY A 256 11.18 -13.78 -8.32
C GLY A 256 11.41 -12.40 -7.67
N SER A 257 11.87 -11.39 -8.43
CA SER A 257 12.11 -10.03 -7.90
C SER A 257 10.83 -9.27 -7.55
N THR A 258 9.72 -9.54 -8.25
CA THR A 258 8.39 -8.96 -7.97
C THR A 258 7.51 -9.89 -7.14
N PHE A 259 8.08 -10.98 -6.61
CA PHE A 259 7.35 -11.97 -5.85
C PHE A 259 7.02 -11.42 -4.46
N THR A 260 5.82 -10.86 -4.26
CA THR A 260 5.38 -10.28 -2.97
C THR A 260 4.67 -11.32 -2.09
N TYR A 261 4.53 -11.01 -0.80
CA TYR A 261 3.88 -11.89 0.17
C TYR A 261 2.43 -12.22 -0.22
N PRO A 262 1.58 -11.24 -0.62
CA PRO A 262 0.23 -11.53 -1.09
C PRO A 262 0.22 -12.42 -2.35
N LEU A 263 1.23 -12.29 -3.21
CA LEU A 263 1.37 -13.13 -4.40
C LEU A 263 1.65 -14.58 -4.04
N TRP A 264 2.47 -14.80 -3.01
CA TRP A 264 2.70 -16.14 -2.47
C TRP A 264 1.45 -16.73 -1.84
N LEU A 265 0.77 -15.96 -0.98
CA LEU A 265 -0.51 -16.34 -0.36
C LEU A 265 -1.53 -16.76 -1.43
N TYR A 266 -1.69 -15.95 -2.48
CA TYR A 266 -2.57 -16.26 -3.60
C TYR A 266 -2.17 -17.54 -4.33
N THR A 267 -0.88 -17.71 -4.61
CA THR A 267 -0.35 -18.91 -5.27
C THR A 267 -0.65 -20.17 -4.46
N VAL A 268 -0.38 -20.14 -3.16
CA VAL A 268 -0.68 -21.27 -2.27
C VAL A 268 -2.18 -21.57 -2.23
N GLY A 269 -3.02 -20.55 -2.05
CA GLY A 269 -4.45 -20.71 -1.85
C GLY A 269 -5.17 -21.18 -3.11
N PHE A 270 -4.90 -20.54 -4.25
CA PHE A 270 -5.67 -20.71 -5.48
C PHE A 270 -4.97 -21.53 -6.55
N ARG A 271 -3.64 -21.57 -6.58
CA ARG A 271 -2.90 -22.38 -7.56
C ARG A 271 -2.60 -23.78 -7.03
N TYR A 272 -2.21 -23.87 -5.76
CA TYR A 272 -1.90 -25.16 -5.11
C TYR A 272 -3.06 -25.74 -4.32
N ASN A 273 -4.21 -25.06 -4.27
CA ASN A 273 -5.39 -25.46 -3.50
C ASN A 273 -5.04 -25.78 -2.04
N ALA A 274 -4.06 -25.10 -1.45
CA ALA A 274 -3.62 -25.31 -0.08
C ALA A 274 -4.17 -24.20 0.82
N LEU A 275 -5.49 -24.05 0.87
CA LEU A 275 -6.17 -22.95 1.55
C LEU A 275 -5.94 -22.93 3.06
N GLY A 276 -5.77 -24.09 3.70
CA GLY A 276 -5.35 -24.14 5.10
C GLY A 276 -4.03 -23.41 5.34
N TYR A 277 -3.03 -23.68 4.48
CA TYR A 277 -1.74 -23.02 4.54
C TYR A 277 -1.83 -21.54 4.12
N ALA A 278 -2.62 -21.21 3.08
CA ALA A 278 -2.85 -19.82 2.67
C ALA A 278 -3.51 -18.98 3.77
N ASN A 279 -4.44 -19.56 4.55
CA ASN A 279 -5.04 -18.89 5.70
C ASN A 279 -4.01 -18.68 6.83
N ALA A 280 -3.09 -19.62 7.07
CA ALA A 280 -2.00 -19.39 8.01
C ALA A 280 -1.10 -18.22 7.59
N LEU A 281 -0.78 -18.12 6.29
CA LEU A 281 -0.09 -16.95 5.72
C LEU A 281 -0.90 -15.66 5.91
N ALA A 282 -2.22 -15.68 5.64
CA ALA A 282 -3.09 -14.52 5.83
C ALA A 282 -3.11 -14.02 7.29
N ILE A 283 -3.21 -14.94 8.25
CA ILE A 283 -3.18 -14.60 9.68
C ILE A 283 -1.81 -14.05 10.09
N ALA A 284 -0.71 -14.61 9.59
CA ALA A 284 0.61 -14.06 9.85
C ALA A 284 0.76 -12.63 9.30
N LEU A 285 0.31 -12.37 8.07
CA LEU A 285 0.31 -11.04 7.49
C LEU A 285 -0.54 -10.06 8.30
N PHE A 286 -1.73 -10.49 8.75
CA PHE A 286 -2.60 -9.69 9.61
C PHE A 286 -1.91 -9.32 10.93
N VAL A 287 -1.28 -10.28 11.60
CA VAL A 287 -0.54 -10.04 12.85
C VAL A 287 0.61 -9.07 12.63
N VAL A 288 1.35 -9.19 11.53
CA VAL A 288 2.44 -8.26 11.17
C VAL A 288 1.90 -6.86 10.92
N ALA A 289 0.84 -6.73 10.10
CA ALA A 289 0.22 -5.44 9.80
C ALA A 289 -0.29 -4.77 11.08
N LEU A 290 -1.03 -5.51 11.93
CA LEU A 290 -1.52 -5.02 13.22
C LEU A 290 -0.37 -4.59 14.13
N SER A 291 0.70 -5.37 14.22
CA SER A 291 1.87 -5.05 15.06
C SER A 291 2.53 -3.76 14.60
N VAL A 292 2.76 -3.60 13.30
CA VAL A 292 3.35 -2.37 12.75
C VAL A 292 2.43 -1.17 12.99
N THR A 293 1.13 -1.31 12.77
CA THR A 293 0.15 -0.25 13.07
C THR A 293 0.19 0.15 14.55
N VAL A 294 0.16 -0.81 15.48
CA VAL A 294 0.21 -0.52 16.92
C VAL A 294 1.52 0.16 17.31
N ILE A 295 2.66 -0.28 16.79
CA ILE A 295 3.97 0.33 17.07
C ILE A 295 4.01 1.78 16.57
N LEU A 296 3.58 2.02 15.33
CA LEU A 296 3.56 3.36 14.74
C LEU A 296 2.59 4.29 15.47
N MET A 297 1.39 3.82 15.83
CA MET A 297 0.41 4.61 16.57
C MET A 297 0.83 4.91 18.02
N ARG A 298 1.52 3.97 18.70
CA ARG A 298 2.06 4.23 20.04
C ARG A 298 3.13 5.31 20.02
N ARG A 299 4.01 5.28 19.00
CA ARG A 299 4.99 6.35 18.80
C ARG A 299 4.31 7.67 18.49
N ALA A 300 3.24 7.67 17.69
CA ALA A 300 2.46 8.87 17.40
C ALA A 300 1.93 9.57 18.66
N LYS A 301 1.28 8.82 19.56
CA LYS A 301 0.75 9.36 20.82
C LYS A 301 1.82 9.91 21.76
N ALA A 302 2.99 9.27 21.81
CA ALA A 302 4.12 9.75 22.60
C ALA A 302 4.69 11.10 22.08
N PHE A 303 4.46 11.44 20.81
CA PHE A 303 4.92 12.71 20.22
C PHE A 303 3.85 13.80 20.19
N SER A 304 2.55 13.47 20.21
CA SER A 304 1.47 14.46 20.15
C SER A 304 1.18 15.14 21.49
N GLY A 305 1.86 14.77 22.58
CA GLY A 305 1.68 15.40 23.90
C GLY A 305 0.29 15.22 24.50
N GLU A 306 -0.56 14.38 23.90
CA GLU A 306 -1.84 13.96 24.48
C GLU A 306 -1.59 12.86 25.52
N GLU A 307 -0.81 13.18 26.55
CA GLU A 307 -0.95 12.50 27.84
C GLU A 307 -2.06 13.23 28.59
N SER A 308 -3.23 12.57 28.65
CA SER A 308 -4.35 12.91 29.51
C SER A 308 -3.96 12.91 30.98
#